data_AF-A0A1F6A3D8-F1
#
_entry.id   AF-A0A1F6A3D8-F1
#
_cell.length_a   1.000
_cell.length_b   1.000
_cell.length_c   1.000
_cell.angle_alpha   90.00
_cell.angle_beta   90.00
_cell.angle_gamma   90.00
#
_symmetry.space_group_name_H-M   'P 1'
#
loop_
_entity.id
_entity.type
_entity.pdbx_description
1 polymer ?
#
loop_
_entity_poly.entity_id
_entity_poly.type
_entity_poly.pdbx_seq_one_letter_code
_entity_poly.pdbx_strand_id
1 'polypeptide(L)'
;MKLRGFTLIEVVIVIAFLMTLLGLVLASSINFRISTDVNSEVNKLITDIKNQQIKAMTGDTEGSLIVDSSGINFSQTKYTMFHGDTYTPANPTNFDVELESNLKIINTFPNNTIIFSLKSGEIASFTPGSDSITIQDAANSVSRTIKLNKYGSITDFYKN
;
A
#
# COMPACT_ATOMS: atom_id res chain seq x y z
N MET A 1 -14.34 29.76 -56.41
CA MET A 1 -13.61 29.76 -55.12
C MET A 1 -12.65 28.56 -55.15
N LYS A 2 -11.33 28.78 -55.28
CA LYS A 2 -10.36 27.67 -55.32
C LYS A 2 -10.12 27.16 -53.91
N LEU A 3 -10.52 25.91 -53.63
CA LEU A 3 -10.10 25.18 -52.44
C LEU A 3 -8.58 24.95 -52.55
N ARG A 4 -7.81 25.59 -51.66
CA ARG A 4 -6.38 25.34 -51.52
C ARG A 4 -6.22 24.11 -50.61
N GLY A 5 -5.72 23.01 -51.16
CA GLY A 5 -5.36 21.82 -50.38
C GLY A 5 -4.10 22.07 -49.54
N PHE A 6 -3.94 21.31 -48.46
CA PHE A 6 -2.72 21.32 -47.65
C PHE A 6 -1.52 20.84 -48.46
N THR A 7 -0.36 21.47 -48.25
CA THR A 7 0.88 21.01 -48.86
C THR A 7 1.37 19.74 -48.16
N LEU A 8 2.05 18.85 -48.89
CA LEU A 8 2.59 17.61 -48.32
C LEU A 8 3.50 17.91 -47.11
N ILE A 9 4.27 18.99 -47.18
CA ILE A 9 5.17 19.40 -46.09
C ILE A 9 4.41 19.86 -44.84
N GLU A 10 3.29 20.59 -44.98
CA GLU A 10 2.46 20.97 -43.84
C GLU A 10 1.87 19.74 -43.13
N VAL A 11 1.40 18.74 -43.90
CA VAL A 11 0.85 17.51 -43.33
C VAL A 11 1.92 16.76 -42.54
N VAL A 12 3.14 16.64 -43.07
CA VAL A 12 4.25 15.98 -42.39
C VAL A 12 4.63 16.71 -41.10
N ILE A 13 4.66 18.05 -41.13
CA ILE A 13 4.97 18.87 -39.95
C ILE A 13 3.89 18.69 -38.87
N VAL A 14 2.60 18.72 -39.24
CA VAL A 14 1.49 18.52 -38.29
C VAL A 14 1.54 17.13 -37.67
N ILE A 15 1.80 16.08 -38.46
CA ILE A 15 1.94 14.72 -37.94
C ILE A 15 3.13 14.61 -36.99
N ALA A 16 4.27 15.24 -37.31
CA ALA A 16 5.43 15.28 -36.43
C ALA A 16 5.09 15.96 -35.09
N PHE A 17 4.42 17.11 -35.12
CA PHE A 17 3.94 17.77 -33.90
C PHE A 17 2.98 16.90 -33.11
N LEU A 18 2.00 16.25 -33.75
CA LEU A 18 1.06 15.35 -33.08
C LEU A 18 1.78 14.16 -32.41
N MET A 19 2.78 13.56 -33.08
CA MET A 19 3.56 12.47 -32.49
C MET A 19 4.36 12.92 -31.26
N THR A 20 4.95 14.12 -31.28
CA THR A 20 5.65 14.65 -30.10
C THR A 20 4.71 14.85 -28.91
N LEU A 21 3.51 15.38 -29.15
CA LEU A 21 2.50 15.57 -28.11
C LEU A 21 2.02 14.23 -27.55
N LEU A 22 1.76 13.24 -28.42
CA LEU A 22 1.35 11.90 -28.01
C LEU A 22 2.42 11.22 -27.15
N GLY A 23 3.71 11.35 -27.50
CA GLY A 23 4.80 10.81 -26.70
C GLY A 23 4.83 11.34 -25.27
N LEU A 24 4.61 12.64 -25.08
CA LEU A 24 4.56 13.27 -23.76
C LEU A 24 3.35 12.79 -22.94
N VAL A 25 2.17 12.66 -23.57
CA VAL A 25 0.95 12.19 -22.91
C VAL A 25 1.13 10.74 -22.42
N LEU A 26 1.67 9.86 -23.27
CA LEU A 26 1.89 8.46 -22.92
C LEU A 26 2.90 8.32 -21.77
N ALA A 27 4.02 9.04 -21.82
CA ALA A 27 5.01 9.03 -20.75
C ALA A 27 4.45 9.53 -19.41
N SER A 28 3.64 10.60 -19.44
CA SER A 28 3.01 11.14 -18.22
C SER A 28 1.96 10.17 -17.62
N SER A 29 1.26 9.41 -18.47
CA SER A 29 0.20 8.50 -18.05
C SER A 29 0.75 7.28 -17.28
N ILE A 30 1.92 6.77 -17.67
CA ILE A 30 2.56 5.63 -17.00
C ILE A 30 2.92 5.98 -15.56
N ASN A 31 3.61 7.12 -15.35
CA ASN A 31 4.00 7.58 -14.03
C ASN A 31 2.79 7.88 -13.14
N PHE A 32 1.71 8.39 -13.72
CA PHE A 32 0.46 8.63 -13.00
C PHE A 32 -0.19 7.32 -12.52
N ARG A 33 -0.21 6.28 -13.35
CA ARG A 33 -0.74 4.96 -12.97
C ARG A 33 0.05 4.36 -11.80
N ILE A 34 1.38 4.30 -11.93
CA ILE A 34 2.26 3.73 -10.88
C ILE A 34 2.05 4.43 -9.54
N SER A 35 1.99 5.78 -9.53
CA SER A 35 1.77 6.52 -8.29
C SER A 35 0.39 6.24 -7.71
N THR A 36 -0.63 6.06 -8.55
CA THR A 36 -1.99 5.74 -8.12
C THR A 36 -2.08 4.36 -7.49
N ASP A 37 -1.43 3.36 -8.09
CA ASP A 37 -1.39 1.99 -7.59
C ASP A 37 -0.74 1.94 -6.19
N VAL A 38 0.43 2.56 -6.01
CA VAL A 38 1.11 2.66 -4.70
C VAL A 38 0.22 3.38 -3.67
N ASN A 39 -0.48 4.45 -4.06
CA ASN A 39 -1.37 5.18 -3.14
C ASN A 39 -2.56 4.34 -2.69
N SER A 40 -3.15 3.61 -3.64
CA SER A 40 -4.29 2.74 -3.38
C SER A 40 -3.91 1.66 -2.38
N GLU A 41 -2.79 0.98 -2.59
CA GLU A 41 -2.32 -0.07 -1.68
C GLU A 41 -1.97 0.44 -0.30
N VAL A 42 -1.34 1.62 -0.20
CA VAL A 42 -1.06 2.22 1.12
C VAL A 42 -2.36 2.58 1.84
N ASN A 43 -3.36 3.14 1.16
CA ASN A 43 -4.64 3.48 1.78
C ASN A 43 -5.43 2.24 2.22
N LYS A 44 -5.37 1.17 1.42
CA LYS A 44 -5.94 -0.14 1.76
C LYS A 44 -5.26 -0.71 3.01
N LEU A 45 -3.93 -0.74 3.03
CA LEU A 45 -3.16 -1.19 4.19
C LEU A 45 -3.46 -0.36 5.45
N ILE A 46 -3.53 0.97 5.35
CA ILE A 46 -3.92 1.84 6.47
C ILE A 46 -5.30 1.48 7.00
N THR A 47 -6.24 1.22 6.11
CA THR A 47 -7.61 0.84 6.48
C THR A 47 -7.63 -0.50 7.19
N ASP A 48 -6.89 -1.49 6.68
CA ASP A 48 -6.79 -2.82 7.27
C ASP A 48 -6.08 -2.80 8.64
N ILE A 49 -5.01 -2.02 8.79
CA ILE A 49 -4.36 -1.76 10.09
C ILE A 49 -5.36 -1.22 11.10
N LYS A 50 -6.15 -0.20 10.72
CA LYS A 50 -7.17 0.39 11.61
C LYS A 50 -8.27 -0.61 11.94
N ASN A 51 -8.69 -1.41 10.97
CA ASN A 51 -9.69 -2.45 11.20
C ASN A 51 -9.19 -3.49 12.20
N GLN A 52 -7.94 -3.97 12.07
CA GLN A 52 -7.33 -4.89 13.03
C GLN A 52 -7.20 -4.25 14.42
N GLN A 53 -6.82 -2.98 14.50
CA GLN A 53 -6.79 -2.25 15.76
C GLN A 53 -8.17 -2.17 16.43
N ILE A 54 -9.22 -1.86 15.66
CA ILE A 54 -10.61 -1.80 16.16
C ILE A 54 -11.05 -3.17 16.64
N LYS A 55 -10.79 -4.24 15.89
CA LYS A 55 -11.13 -5.62 16.30
C LYS A 55 -10.51 -5.99 17.65
N ALA A 56 -9.23 -5.66 17.85
CA ALA A 56 -8.56 -5.87 19.13
C ALA A 56 -9.18 -5.02 20.27
N MET A 57 -9.62 -3.80 20.00
CA MET A 57 -10.25 -2.95 21.02
C MET A 57 -11.66 -3.41 21.38
N THR A 58 -12.47 -3.83 20.40
CA THR A 58 -13.84 -4.27 20.60
C THR A 58 -13.95 -5.73 21.01
N GLY A 59 -12.86 -6.50 20.89
CA GLY A 59 -12.87 -7.94 21.09
C GLY A 59 -13.73 -8.66 20.06
N ASP A 60 -13.72 -8.16 18.81
CA ASP A 60 -14.44 -8.79 17.72
C ASP A 60 -13.77 -10.12 17.39
N THR A 61 -14.51 -11.21 17.58
CA THR A 61 -14.01 -12.57 17.40
C THR A 61 -14.25 -13.11 16.00
N GLU A 62 -14.97 -12.38 15.14
CA GLU A 62 -15.36 -12.81 13.78
C GLU A 62 -15.98 -14.23 13.76
N GLY A 63 -16.72 -14.58 14.82
CA GLY A 63 -17.33 -15.90 14.99
C GLY A 63 -16.51 -16.91 15.79
N SER A 64 -15.32 -16.54 16.26
CA SER A 64 -14.55 -17.31 17.25
C SER A 64 -15.18 -17.21 18.66
N LEU A 65 -14.95 -18.20 19.50
CA LEU A 65 -15.39 -18.23 20.90
C LEU A 65 -14.42 -17.48 21.84
N ILE A 66 -13.26 -17.09 21.33
CA ILE A 66 -12.17 -16.51 22.12
C ILE A 66 -11.96 -15.06 21.67
N VAL A 67 -12.03 -14.15 22.63
CA VAL A 67 -11.65 -12.75 22.47
C VAL A 67 -10.13 -12.67 22.62
N ASP A 68 -9.45 -12.22 21.57
CA ASP A 68 -7.98 -12.22 21.50
C ASP A 68 -7.46 -10.92 20.89
N SER A 69 -6.15 -10.71 20.97
CA SER A 69 -5.43 -9.67 20.24
C SER A 69 -5.59 -9.87 18.73
N SER A 70 -5.41 -8.80 17.96
CA SER A 70 -5.46 -8.87 16.50
C SER A 70 -4.17 -8.28 15.91
N GLY A 71 -3.71 -8.83 14.79
CA GLY A 71 -2.41 -8.50 14.25
C GLY A 71 -2.30 -8.61 12.74
N ILE A 72 -1.16 -8.12 12.24
CA ILE A 72 -0.79 -8.15 10.84
C ILE A 72 0.65 -8.63 10.73
N ASN A 73 0.86 -9.72 9.99
CA ASN A 73 2.18 -10.19 9.59
C ASN A 73 2.50 -9.72 8.18
N PHE A 74 3.70 -9.18 7.97
CA PHE A 74 4.16 -8.66 6.70
C PHE A 74 5.08 -9.66 6.01
N SER A 75 4.78 -9.92 4.74
CA SER A 75 5.67 -10.59 3.79
C SER A 75 5.99 -9.63 2.65
N GLN A 76 6.94 -9.97 1.78
CA GLN A 76 7.38 -9.06 0.73
C GLN A 76 6.27 -8.70 -0.28
N THR A 77 5.36 -9.62 -0.60
CA THR A 77 4.33 -9.44 -1.63
C THR A 77 2.90 -9.53 -1.09
N LYS A 78 2.74 -9.69 0.22
CA LYS A 78 1.45 -9.82 0.88
C LYS A 78 1.54 -9.43 2.34
N TYR A 79 0.40 -9.17 2.96
CA TYR A 79 0.27 -9.14 4.40
C TYR A 79 -0.87 -10.06 4.84
N THR A 80 -0.73 -10.63 6.03
CA THR A 80 -1.68 -11.58 6.59
C THR A 80 -2.27 -10.99 7.86
N MET A 81 -3.58 -10.79 7.86
CA MET A 81 -4.33 -10.44 9.06
C MET A 81 -4.60 -11.70 9.86
N PHE A 82 -4.39 -11.66 11.17
CA PHE A 82 -4.56 -12.81 12.05
C PHE A 82 -5.06 -12.40 13.43
N HIS A 83 -5.54 -13.39 14.18
CA HIS A 83 -5.94 -13.26 15.57
C HIS A 83 -4.97 -14.02 16.47
N GLY A 84 -4.71 -13.48 17.65
CA GLY A 84 -3.78 -14.03 18.62
C GLY A 84 -2.62 -13.10 18.97
N ASP A 85 -1.99 -13.39 20.10
CA ASP A 85 -0.74 -12.74 20.52
C ASP A 85 0.47 -13.19 19.68
N THR A 86 0.31 -14.13 18.74
CA THR A 86 1.40 -14.61 17.88
C THR A 86 0.87 -15.09 16.53
N TYR A 87 1.58 -14.72 15.46
CA TYR A 87 1.25 -15.17 14.11
C TYR A 87 1.58 -16.66 13.91
N THR A 88 0.59 -17.45 13.51
CA THR A 88 0.74 -18.87 13.14
C THR A 88 0.34 -19.06 11.68
N PRO A 89 1.26 -19.32 10.74
CA PRO A 89 0.94 -19.40 9.31
C PRO A 89 -0.12 -20.44 8.93
N ALA A 90 -0.20 -21.55 9.69
CA ALA A 90 -1.14 -22.64 9.44
C ALA A 90 -2.55 -22.40 10.02
N ASN A 91 -2.79 -21.26 10.67
CA ASN A 91 -4.09 -20.95 11.26
C ASN A 91 -5.12 -20.69 10.14
N PRO A 92 -6.24 -21.44 10.07
CA PRO A 92 -7.25 -21.25 9.03
C PRO A 92 -8.03 -19.93 9.13
N THR A 93 -7.94 -19.20 10.25
CA THR A 93 -8.56 -17.87 10.39
C THR A 93 -7.70 -16.74 9.83
N ASN A 94 -6.49 -17.04 9.37
CA ASN A 94 -5.64 -16.07 8.70
C ASN A 94 -6.28 -15.58 7.40
N PHE A 95 -6.19 -14.28 7.15
CA PHE A 95 -6.65 -13.68 5.92
C PHE A 95 -5.49 -13.00 5.19
N ASP A 96 -5.15 -13.53 4.02
CA ASP A 96 -4.08 -13.02 3.19
C ASP A 96 -4.59 -11.92 2.26
N VAL A 97 -3.86 -10.81 2.21
CA VAL A 97 -4.03 -9.76 1.22
C VAL A 97 -2.79 -9.68 0.36
N GLU A 98 -2.93 -10.07 -0.90
CA GLU A 98 -1.87 -9.91 -1.89
C GLU A 98 -1.80 -8.47 -2.38
N LEU A 99 -0.57 -8.01 -2.61
CA LEU A 99 -0.31 -6.73 -3.25
C LEU A 99 -0.46 -6.85 -4.76
N GLU A 100 -0.75 -5.73 -5.41
CA GLU A 100 -0.67 -5.61 -6.86
C GLU A 100 0.71 -6.00 -7.40
N SER A 101 0.72 -6.51 -8.63
CA SER A 101 1.95 -6.97 -9.29
C SER A 101 3.02 -5.86 -9.32
N ASN A 102 4.26 -6.23 -9.01
CA ASN A 102 5.45 -5.35 -8.90
C ASN A 102 5.55 -4.51 -7.62
N LEU A 103 4.55 -4.52 -6.74
CA LEU A 103 4.65 -3.86 -5.45
C LEU A 103 5.29 -4.77 -4.39
N LYS A 104 6.01 -4.15 -3.44
CA LYS A 104 6.66 -4.83 -2.34
C LYS A 104 6.43 -4.08 -1.02
N ILE A 105 6.29 -4.85 0.06
CA ILE A 105 6.30 -4.33 1.43
C ILE A 105 7.70 -4.45 2.00
N ILE A 106 8.17 -3.35 2.59
CA ILE A 106 9.36 -3.30 3.44
C ILE A 106 8.91 -2.72 4.77
N ASN A 107 9.19 -3.39 5.89
CA ASN A 107 8.80 -2.90 7.21
C ASN A 107 9.99 -3.01 8.18
N THR A 108 9.93 -2.21 9.24
CA THR A 108 10.97 -2.20 10.29
C THR A 108 10.48 -2.80 11.60
N PHE A 109 9.27 -3.36 11.64
CA PHE A 109 8.67 -3.90 12.86
C PHE A 109 9.37 -5.21 13.27
N PRO A 110 9.51 -5.47 14.58
CA PRO A 110 10.03 -6.73 15.07
C PRO A 110 9.23 -7.92 14.52
N ASN A 111 9.92 -8.98 14.10
CA ASN A 111 9.31 -10.19 13.52
C ASN A 111 8.41 -9.91 12.31
N ASN A 112 8.58 -8.78 11.62
CA ASN A 112 7.71 -8.33 10.54
C ASN A 112 6.23 -8.33 10.93
N THR A 113 5.90 -8.03 12.20
CA THR A 113 4.54 -8.20 12.70
C THR A 113 4.14 -7.02 13.57
N ILE A 114 2.90 -6.58 13.42
CA ILE A 114 2.21 -5.69 14.36
C ILE A 114 1.14 -6.50 15.08
N ILE A 115 1.10 -6.39 16.40
CA ILE A 115 0.04 -6.98 17.24
C ILE A 115 -0.57 -5.85 18.05
N PHE A 116 -1.88 -5.70 17.95
CA PHE A 116 -2.67 -4.77 18.74
C PHE A 116 -3.19 -5.48 19.99
N SER A 117 -2.88 -4.90 21.14
CA SER A 117 -3.27 -5.41 22.44
C SER A 117 -4.77 -5.28 22.64
N LEU A 118 -5.37 -6.32 23.22
CA LEU A 118 -6.80 -6.33 23.53
C LEU A 118 -7.21 -5.11 24.36
N LYS A 119 -8.38 -4.54 24.06
CA LYS A 119 -9.01 -3.36 24.69
C LYS A 119 -8.30 -2.02 24.45
N SER A 120 -6.97 -1.98 24.48
CA SER A 120 -6.23 -0.71 24.33
C SER A 120 -5.92 -0.36 22.87
N GLY A 121 -5.79 -1.36 21.99
CA GLY A 121 -5.36 -1.14 20.62
C GLY A 121 -3.91 -0.63 20.50
N GLU A 122 -3.12 -0.73 21.58
CA GLU A 122 -1.70 -0.38 21.56
C GLU A 122 -0.87 -1.49 20.88
N ILE A 123 0.19 -1.11 20.19
CA ILE A 123 1.15 -2.05 19.61
C ILE A 123 1.94 -2.71 20.75
N ALA A 124 1.72 -4.01 20.97
CA ALA A 124 2.23 -4.75 22.13
C ALA A 124 3.78 -4.75 22.24
N SER A 125 4.47 -4.85 21.10
CA SER A 125 5.94 -4.95 21.01
C SER A 125 6.55 -3.73 20.32
N PHE A 126 6.04 -2.53 20.62
CA PHE A 126 6.53 -1.31 19.99
C PHE A 126 7.97 -0.98 20.41
N THR A 127 8.84 -0.86 19.41
CA THR A 127 10.23 -0.41 19.59
C THR A 127 10.42 0.90 18.83
N PRO A 128 10.81 2.01 19.51
CA PRO A 128 11.10 3.28 18.83
C PRO A 128 12.14 3.11 17.72
N GLY A 129 11.86 3.67 16.53
CA GLY A 129 12.70 3.54 15.34
C GLY A 129 12.45 2.28 14.49
N SER A 130 11.64 1.36 14.98
CA SER A 130 11.19 0.14 14.29
C SER A 130 9.68 0.21 14.03
N ASP A 131 9.25 1.29 13.37
CA ASP A 131 7.87 1.77 13.38
C ASP A 131 7.31 2.13 11.99
N SER A 132 8.02 1.75 10.93
CA SER A 132 7.69 2.11 9.55
C SER A 132 7.28 0.94 8.68
N ILE A 133 6.38 1.22 7.73
CA ILE A 133 6.03 0.33 6.61
C ILE A 133 6.15 1.14 5.33
N THR A 134 6.81 0.57 4.33
CA THR A 134 7.01 1.14 3.01
C THR A 134 6.41 0.23 1.95
N ILE A 135 5.54 0.78 1.12
CA ILE A 135 5.10 0.15 -0.12
C ILE A 135 5.93 0.75 -1.25
N GLN A 136 6.61 -0.12 -2.01
CA GLN A 136 7.50 0.27 -3.09
C GLN A 136 7.15 -0.46 -4.38
N ASP A 137 7.11 0.27 -5.48
CA ASP A 137 7.14 -0.31 -6.82
C ASP A 137 8.57 -0.73 -7.16
N ALA A 138 8.79 -2.03 -7.35
CA ALA A 138 10.10 -2.61 -7.59
C ALA A 138 10.72 -2.26 -8.96
N ALA A 139 9.91 -1.80 -9.91
CA ALA A 139 10.34 -1.45 -11.27
C ALA A 139 10.61 0.05 -11.44
N ASN A 140 9.95 0.91 -10.67
CA ASN A 140 9.90 2.36 -10.94
C ASN A 140 10.42 3.26 -9.81
N SER A 141 11.00 2.69 -8.75
CA SER A 141 11.54 3.42 -7.58
C SER A 141 10.53 4.33 -6.86
N VAL A 142 9.24 4.24 -7.18
CA VAL A 142 8.18 5.00 -6.51
C VAL A 142 7.86 4.31 -5.19
N SER A 143 7.95 5.04 -4.09
CA SER A 143 7.68 4.49 -2.77
C SER A 143 6.81 5.40 -1.91
N ARG A 144 6.14 4.78 -0.94
CA ARG A 144 5.41 5.47 0.10
C ARG A 144 5.65 4.82 1.44
N THR A 145 6.02 5.64 2.40
CA THR A 145 6.29 5.21 3.78
C THR A 145 5.26 5.79 4.73
N ILE A 146 4.74 4.93 5.59
CA ILE A 146 3.96 5.28 6.77
C ILE A 146 4.75 4.95 8.02
N LYS A 147 4.61 5.78 9.06
CA LYS A 147 5.08 5.48 10.41
C LYS A 147 3.93 5.41 11.39
N LEU A 148 4.01 4.51 12.35
CA LEU A 148 3.02 4.36 13.42
C LEU A 148 3.66 4.66 14.76
N ASN A 149 2.93 5.27 15.69
CA ASN A 149 3.37 5.33 17.08
C ASN A 149 2.92 4.10 17.87
N LYS A 150 3.32 4.03 19.15
CA LYS A 150 2.89 2.99 20.10
C LYS A 150 1.36 2.79 20.14
N TYR A 151 0.58 3.84 19.93
CA TYR A 151 -0.88 3.82 19.97
C TYR A 151 -1.53 3.41 18.65
N GLY A 152 -0.76 2.91 17.67
CA GLY A 152 -1.28 2.51 16.36
C GLY A 152 -1.70 3.68 15.46
N SER A 153 -1.44 4.93 15.86
CA SER A 153 -1.73 6.09 15.04
C SER A 153 -0.63 6.34 14.03
N ILE A 154 -1.03 6.70 12.81
CA ILE A 154 -0.10 7.12 11.76
C ILE A 154 0.45 8.50 12.12
N THR A 155 1.78 8.63 12.24
CA THR A 155 2.45 9.89 12.61
C THR A 155 3.07 10.60 11.42
N ASP A 156 3.59 9.84 10.45
CA ASP A 156 4.21 10.38 9.24
C ASP A 156 3.73 9.65 8.00
N PHE A 157 3.60 10.41 6.91
CA PHE A 157 3.25 9.92 5.59
C PHE A 157 4.07 10.69 4.54
N TYR A 158 5.03 10.03 3.89
CA TYR A 158 5.92 10.68 2.91
C TYR A 158 6.22 9.80 1.70
N LYS A 159 6.58 10.46 0.60
CA LYS A 159 7.01 9.82 -0.65
C LYS A 159 8.54 9.86 -0.71
N ASN A 160 9.17 8.76 -1.11
CA ASN A 160 10.56 8.78 -1.60
C ASN A 160 10.57 8.42 -3.07
#